data_AF-A0A8K1D975-F1
#
_entry.id   AF-A0A8K1D975-F1
#
_cell.length_a   1.000
_cell.length_b   1.000
_cell.length_c   1.000
_cell.angle_alpha   90.00
_cell.angle_beta   90.00
_cell.angle_gamma   90.00
#
_symmetry.space_group_name_H-M   'P 1'
#
loop_
_entity.id
_entity.type
_entity.pdbx_description
1 polymer ?
#
loop_
_entity_poly.entity_id
_entity_poly.type
_entity_poly.pdbx_seq_one_letter_code
_entity_poly.pdbx_strand_id
1 'polypeptide(L)'
;MSSSEEVSWISWFCGLRGNEFFCEVDEDYIQDKFNLTGLNEQVPHYRQALDMILDLEPGLSDIPGEAMVKLYCPKCMDVYTPKSSRHHHTDGAYFGTGFPHMLFMVHPEYRPKRPANQFVPRLYGFKIHPMAYQLQLQAASNFKSPVKTIR
;
A
#
# COMPACT_ATOMS: atom_id res chain seq x y z
N MET A 1 40.44 -12.39 -3.56
CA MET A 1 39.67 -12.19 -2.32
C MET A 1 38.72 -11.04 -2.61
N SER A 2 37.39 -11.14 -2.64
CA SER A 2 36.46 -12.25 -2.46
C SER A 2 35.60 -12.46 -3.72
N SER A 3 34.93 -13.60 -3.80
CA SER A 3 33.83 -13.85 -4.73
C SER A 3 32.83 -12.71 -4.66
N SER A 4 32.33 -12.30 -5.83
CA SER A 4 31.05 -11.61 -5.93
C SER A 4 30.01 -12.41 -5.15
N GLU A 5 29.55 -11.89 -4.01
CA GLU A 5 28.41 -12.46 -3.29
C GLU A 5 27.25 -12.45 -4.28
N GLU A 6 26.78 -13.64 -4.67
CA GLU A 6 25.55 -13.75 -5.43
C GLU A 6 24.43 -13.22 -4.54
N VAL A 7 23.79 -12.15 -5.00
CA VAL A 7 22.68 -11.52 -4.29
C VAL A 7 21.47 -12.45 -4.41
N SER A 8 20.88 -12.86 -3.29
CA SER A 8 19.70 -13.72 -3.28
C SER A 8 18.53 -13.10 -4.03
N TRP A 9 17.59 -13.91 -4.52
CA TRP A 9 16.41 -13.40 -5.20
C TRP A 9 15.63 -12.40 -4.32
N ILE A 10 15.52 -12.68 -3.01
CA ILE A 10 14.80 -11.82 -2.05
C ILE A 10 15.47 -10.45 -1.95
N SER A 11 16.80 -10.41 -1.80
CA SER A 11 17.54 -9.14 -1.69
C SER A 11 17.53 -8.38 -3.01
N TRP A 12 17.66 -9.08 -4.14
CA TRP A 12 17.51 -8.50 -5.47
C TRP A 12 16.13 -7.87 -5.67
N PHE A 13 15.05 -8.62 -5.35
CA PHE A 13 13.68 -8.16 -5.50
C PHE A 13 13.38 -6.95 -4.61
N CYS A 14 13.78 -6.98 -3.34
CA CYS A 14 13.63 -5.85 -2.42
C CYS A 14 14.44 -4.63 -2.85
N GLY A 15 15.57 -4.83 -3.57
CA GLY A 15 16.39 -3.78 -4.14
C GLY A 15 15.83 -3.12 -5.40
N LEU A 16 14.79 -3.68 -6.02
CA LEU A 16 14.21 -3.11 -7.24
C LEU A 16 13.50 -1.77 -6.98
N ARG A 17 13.58 -0.86 -7.96
CA ARG A 17 12.86 0.41 -7.91
C ARG A 17 11.34 0.16 -7.88
N GLY A 18 10.66 0.66 -6.86
CA GLY A 18 9.23 0.43 -6.62
C GLY A 18 8.97 -0.53 -5.45
N ASN A 19 10.00 -1.27 -5.02
CA ASN A 19 9.90 -2.29 -3.97
C ASN A 19 10.42 -1.81 -2.61
N GLU A 20 10.59 -0.50 -2.43
CA GLU A 20 11.14 0.10 -1.19
C GLU A 20 10.27 -0.13 0.06
N PHE A 21 9.06 -0.69 -0.07
CA PHE A 21 8.18 -1.03 1.06
C PHE A 21 8.33 -2.49 1.54
N PHE A 22 8.97 -3.35 0.76
CA PHE A 22 9.16 -4.74 1.15
C PHE A 22 10.29 -4.87 2.18
N CYS A 23 10.17 -5.89 3.02
CA CYS A 23 11.25 -6.36 3.88
C CYS A 23 11.73 -7.72 3.36
N GLU A 24 13.01 -8.00 3.52
CA GLU A 24 13.58 -9.32 3.22
C GLU A 24 12.99 -10.32 4.22
N VAL A 25 12.27 -11.32 3.72
CA VAL A 25 11.66 -12.37 4.55
C VAL A 25 12.71 -13.44 4.80
N ASP A 26 12.86 -13.87 6.05
CA ASP A 26 13.82 -14.91 6.42
C ASP A 26 13.50 -16.23 5.69
N GLU A 27 14.52 -16.86 5.09
CA GLU A 27 14.36 -18.12 4.37
C GLU A 27 13.81 -19.24 5.26
N ASP A 28 14.18 -19.28 6.54
CA ASP A 28 13.67 -20.25 7.52
C ASP A 28 12.13 -20.18 7.65
N TYR A 29 11.56 -18.97 7.59
CA TYR A 29 10.11 -18.78 7.61
C TYR A 29 9.45 -19.35 6.35
N ILE A 30 10.10 -19.20 5.19
CA ILE A 30 9.62 -19.69 3.89
C ILE A 30 9.79 -21.21 3.78
N GLN A 31 10.87 -21.77 4.31
CA GLN A 31 11.14 -23.21 4.29
C GLN A 31 10.15 -24.01 5.17
N ASP A 32 9.60 -23.39 6.22
CA ASP A 32 8.51 -23.99 6.99
C ASP A 32 7.18 -23.95 6.22
N LYS A 33 6.84 -25.11 5.63
CA LYS A 33 5.62 -25.32 4.84
C LYS A 33 4.33 -24.97 5.58
N PHE A 34 4.32 -24.99 6.92
CA PHE A 34 3.15 -24.59 7.70
C PHE A 34 2.77 -23.13 7.43
N ASN A 35 3.75 -22.23 7.28
CA ASN A 35 3.55 -20.81 7.02
C ASN A 35 3.03 -20.53 5.60
N LEU A 36 3.16 -21.50 4.68
CA LEU A 36 2.74 -21.38 3.29
C LEU A 36 1.40 -22.08 2.98
N THR A 37 0.71 -22.57 4.01
CA THR A 37 -0.54 -23.32 3.86
C THR A 37 -1.59 -22.53 3.06
N GLY A 38 -2.10 -23.13 1.97
CA GLY A 38 -3.17 -22.55 1.14
C GLY A 38 -2.70 -21.60 0.04
N LEU A 39 -1.40 -21.26 -0.05
CA LEU A 39 -0.86 -20.42 -1.14
C LEU A 39 -0.79 -21.17 -2.47
N ASN A 40 -0.66 -22.50 -2.44
CA ASN A 40 -0.57 -23.36 -3.62
C ASN A 40 -1.85 -23.37 -4.48
N GLU A 41 -2.99 -22.94 -3.93
CA GLU A 41 -4.27 -22.83 -4.65
C GLU A 41 -4.47 -21.44 -5.26
N GLN A 42 -3.71 -20.44 -4.79
CA GLN A 42 -3.84 -19.04 -5.20
C GLN A 42 -2.80 -18.64 -6.26
N VAL A 43 -1.61 -19.26 -6.23
CA VAL A 43 -0.48 -18.91 -7.10
C VAL A 43 -0.33 -19.95 -8.21
N PRO A 44 -0.47 -19.57 -9.50
CA PRO A 44 -0.14 -20.48 -10.60
C PRO A 44 1.35 -20.81 -10.56
N HIS A 45 1.73 -22.05 -10.91
CA HIS A 45 3.13 -22.49 -10.88
C HIS A 45 3.81 -22.34 -9.50
N TYR A 46 3.03 -22.53 -8.42
CA TYR A 46 3.49 -22.35 -7.04
C TYR A 46 4.85 -22.97 -6.71
N ARG A 47 5.08 -24.22 -7.14
CA ARG A 47 6.35 -24.90 -6.85
C ARG A 47 7.53 -24.21 -7.53
N GLN A 48 7.35 -23.86 -8.80
CA GLN A 48 8.37 -23.18 -9.59
C GLN A 48 8.65 -21.76 -9.07
N ALA A 49 7.61 -21.03 -8.67
CA ALA A 49 7.75 -19.72 -8.05
C ALA A 49 8.48 -19.81 -6.70
N LEU A 50 8.16 -20.80 -5.88
CA LEU A 50 8.83 -21.02 -4.59
C LEU A 50 10.29 -21.42 -4.78
N ASP A 51 10.57 -22.28 -5.76
CA ASP A 51 11.93 -22.63 -6.13
C ASP A 51 12.71 -21.35 -6.50
N MET A 52 12.11 -20.42 -7.27
CA MET A 52 12.76 -19.14 -7.64
C MET A 52 13.10 -18.26 -6.46
N ILE A 53 12.17 -18.13 -5.52
CA ILE A 53 12.33 -17.27 -4.34
C ILE A 53 13.46 -17.79 -3.45
N LEU A 54 13.65 -19.11 -3.40
CA LEU A 54 14.68 -19.78 -2.61
C LEU A 54 15.97 -20.07 -3.39
N ASP A 55 16.15 -19.41 -4.55
CA ASP A 55 17.32 -19.59 -5.43
C ASP A 55 17.54 -21.06 -5.88
N LEU A 56 16.45 -21.82 -5.98
CA LEU A 56 16.38 -23.17 -6.57
C LEU A 56 15.91 -23.03 -8.03
N GLU A 57 16.60 -23.68 -8.98
CA GLU A 57 16.39 -23.49 -10.44
C GLU A 57 14.90 -23.42 -10.86
N PRO A 58 14.42 -22.26 -11.36
CA PRO A 58 12.98 -22.05 -11.59
C PRO A 58 12.60 -21.58 -13.00
N GLY A 59 11.31 -21.69 -13.33
CA GLY A 59 10.64 -21.20 -14.56
C GLY A 59 9.50 -20.20 -14.28
N LEU A 60 9.12 -19.42 -15.31
CA LEU A 60 8.47 -18.08 -15.27
C LEU A 60 6.91 -18.08 -15.28
N SER A 61 6.22 -17.36 -14.36
CA SER A 61 4.83 -16.83 -14.52
C SER A 61 4.34 -15.97 -13.32
N ASP A 62 3.56 -14.90 -13.55
CA ASP A 62 3.00 -13.98 -12.53
C ASP A 62 1.59 -13.43 -12.90
N ILE A 63 0.58 -13.42 -11.99
CA ILE A 63 -0.59 -12.51 -12.09
C ILE A 63 -1.16 -12.10 -10.71
N PRO A 64 -1.13 -10.80 -10.37
CA PRO A 64 -1.96 -10.14 -9.34
C PRO A 64 -2.76 -8.93 -9.90
N GLY A 65 -3.80 -8.41 -9.22
CA GLY A 65 -4.58 -7.29 -9.81
C GLY A 65 -5.86 -6.73 -9.16
N GLU A 66 -6.04 -6.73 -7.84
CA GLU A 66 -7.28 -6.17 -7.25
C GLU A 66 -7.17 -4.70 -6.77
N ALA A 67 -6.11 -4.33 -6.03
CA ALA A 67 -5.89 -2.95 -5.58
C ALA A 67 -4.42 -2.67 -5.26
N MET A 68 -3.95 -1.47 -5.57
CA MET A 68 -2.56 -1.06 -5.33
C MET A 68 -2.34 -0.62 -3.88
N VAL A 69 -1.10 -0.75 -3.40
CA VAL A 69 -0.67 -0.43 -2.04
C VAL A 69 -1.06 0.98 -1.60
N LYS A 70 -1.47 1.10 -0.33
CA LYS A 70 -1.80 2.36 0.33
C LYS A 70 -0.94 2.57 1.58
N LEU A 71 -0.80 3.82 1.99
CA LEU A 71 -0.06 4.22 3.19
C LEU A 71 -1.02 4.53 4.33
N TYR A 72 -0.93 3.78 5.43
CA TYR A 72 -1.65 4.10 6.67
C TYR A 72 -0.86 5.11 7.50
N CYS A 73 -1.49 6.20 7.91
CA CYS A 73 -0.89 7.16 8.84
C CYS A 73 -1.41 6.90 10.27
N PRO A 74 -0.55 6.51 11.23
CA PRO A 74 -0.98 6.21 12.59
C PRO A 74 -1.38 7.45 13.41
N LYS A 75 -1.05 8.65 12.91
CA LYS A 75 -1.36 9.92 13.60
C LYS A 75 -2.78 10.40 13.33
N CYS A 76 -3.20 10.43 12.07
CA CYS A 76 -4.57 10.81 11.69
C CYS A 76 -5.50 9.61 11.53
N MET A 77 -4.97 8.39 11.56
CA MET A 77 -5.71 7.14 11.41
C MET A 77 -6.44 7.03 10.06
N ASP A 78 -5.78 7.47 8.99
CA ASP A 78 -6.34 7.55 7.64
C ASP A 78 -5.37 6.95 6.61
N VAL A 79 -5.89 6.65 5.43
CA VAL A 79 -5.22 5.92 4.35
C VAL A 79 -4.95 6.83 3.16
N TYR A 80 -3.72 6.81 2.65
CA TYR A 80 -3.24 7.70 1.60
C TYR A 80 -2.66 6.92 0.41
N THR A 81 -2.75 7.51 -0.78
CA THR A 81 -2.03 6.99 -1.96
C THR A 81 -0.54 7.38 -1.88
N PRO A 82 0.41 6.48 -2.22
CA PRO A 82 1.82 6.83 -2.29
C PRO A 82 2.07 8.04 -3.20
N LYS A 83 2.89 8.99 -2.73
CA LYS A 83 3.17 10.24 -3.47
C LYS A 83 3.92 10.00 -4.78
N SER A 84 4.90 9.10 -4.75
CA SER A 84 5.72 8.77 -5.92
C SER A 84 5.03 7.70 -6.76
N SER A 85 4.92 7.94 -8.06
CA SER A 85 4.31 7.02 -9.02
C SER A 85 5.01 5.66 -9.14
N ARG A 86 6.28 5.58 -8.70
CA ARG A 86 7.03 4.32 -8.68
C ARG A 86 6.36 3.19 -7.87
N HIS A 87 5.55 3.54 -6.86
CA HIS A 87 4.86 2.58 -6.01
C HIS A 87 3.39 2.36 -6.43
N HIS A 88 2.95 2.92 -7.56
CA HIS A 88 1.55 2.82 -8.01
C HIS A 88 1.23 1.46 -8.63
N HIS A 89 2.23 0.60 -8.86
CA HIS A 89 2.06 -0.73 -9.46
C HIS A 89 2.36 -1.86 -8.46
N THR A 90 2.56 -1.55 -7.19
CA THR A 90 2.75 -2.55 -6.14
C THR A 90 1.38 -2.96 -5.61
N ASP A 91 1.05 -4.25 -5.65
CA ASP A 91 -0.24 -4.76 -5.15
C ASP A 91 -0.32 -4.60 -3.61
N GLY A 92 -1.46 -4.11 -3.13
CA GLY A 92 -1.73 -3.92 -1.70
C GLY A 92 -1.97 -5.23 -0.95
N ALA A 93 -2.35 -6.30 -1.65
CA ALA A 93 -2.56 -7.63 -1.07
C ALA A 93 -1.29 -8.17 -0.40
N TYR A 94 -0.11 -7.81 -0.91
CA TYR A 94 1.18 -8.23 -0.37
C TYR A 94 1.46 -7.72 1.06
N PHE A 95 0.80 -6.64 1.47
CA PHE A 95 0.98 -6.05 2.79
C PHE A 95 -0.12 -6.48 3.77
N GLY A 96 -1.27 -6.89 3.26
CA GLY A 96 -2.44 -7.22 4.06
C GLY A 96 -3.13 -5.97 4.66
N THR A 97 -4.44 -6.09 4.88
CA THR A 97 -5.27 -4.99 5.42
C THR A 97 -5.05 -4.76 6.92
N GLY A 98 -4.61 -5.79 7.64
CA GLY A 98 -4.46 -5.77 9.10
C GLY A 98 -3.07 -5.40 9.61
N PHE A 99 -2.05 -5.35 8.74
CA PHE A 99 -0.65 -5.19 9.17
C PHE A 99 -0.42 -3.97 10.06
N PRO A 100 -0.86 -2.74 9.70
CA PRO A 100 -0.63 -1.58 10.55
C PRO A 100 -1.31 -1.71 11.91
N HIS A 101 -2.50 -2.32 11.95
CA HIS A 101 -3.24 -2.53 13.19
C HIS A 101 -2.54 -3.54 14.09
N MET A 102 -2.09 -4.66 13.53
CA MET A 102 -1.35 -5.69 14.24
C MET A 102 -0.04 -5.16 14.81
N LEU A 103 0.71 -4.39 14.02
CA LEU A 103 1.96 -3.74 14.45
C LEU A 103 1.75 -2.92 15.72
N PHE A 104 0.67 -2.12 15.77
CA PHE A 104 0.36 -1.31 16.95
C PHE A 104 -0.32 -2.09 18.08
N MET A 105 -0.83 -3.30 17.84
CA MET A 105 -1.25 -4.21 18.92
C MET A 105 -0.06 -4.84 19.62
N VAL A 106 0.98 -5.21 18.85
CA VAL A 106 2.23 -5.77 19.38
C VAL A 106 3.10 -4.69 20.02
N HIS A 107 3.21 -3.52 19.38
CA HIS A 107 4.02 -2.38 19.83
C HIS A 107 3.18 -1.12 20.06
N PRO A 108 2.40 -1.05 21.16
CA PRO A 108 1.56 0.10 21.47
C PRO A 108 2.35 1.40 21.72
N GLU A 109 3.61 1.33 22.11
CA GLU A 109 4.51 2.44 22.40
C GLU A 109 4.84 3.31 21.18
N TYR A 110 4.78 2.76 19.96
CA TYR A 110 5.00 3.52 18.74
C TYR A 110 3.76 4.30 18.28
N ARG A 111 2.61 4.16 18.94
CA ARG A 111 1.40 4.92 18.59
C ARG A 111 1.61 6.41 18.87
N PRO A 112 1.61 7.28 17.85
CA PRO A 112 1.78 8.71 18.06
C PRO A 112 0.55 9.31 18.74
N LYS A 113 0.78 10.39 19.50
CA LYS A 113 -0.32 11.24 19.98
C LYS A 113 -1.07 11.87 18.80
N ARG A 114 -2.39 12.01 18.94
CA ARG A 114 -3.24 12.67 17.93
C ARG A 114 -2.78 14.11 17.68
N PRO A 115 -3.00 14.66 16.46
CA PRO A 115 -2.68 16.05 16.16
C PRO A 115 -3.30 17.00 17.18
N ALA A 116 -2.48 17.85 17.79
CA ALA A 116 -2.97 18.84 18.75
C ALA A 116 -3.81 19.94 18.07
N ASN A 117 -3.49 20.23 16.81
CA ASN A 117 -4.13 21.27 16.01
C ASN A 117 -4.80 20.64 14.79
N GLN A 118 -5.99 21.10 14.47
CA GLN A 118 -6.71 20.77 13.24
C GLN A 118 -6.67 21.98 12.29
N PHE A 119 -6.72 21.72 10.99
CA PHE A 119 -6.87 22.78 10.00
C PHE A 119 -8.16 23.57 10.26
N VAL A 120 -8.05 24.90 10.37
CA VAL A 120 -9.19 25.81 10.54
C VAL A 120 -9.28 26.70 9.30
N PRO A 121 -10.23 26.45 8.38
CA PRO A 121 -10.36 27.25 7.16
C PRO A 121 -10.76 28.69 7.49
N ARG A 122 -10.02 29.64 6.91
CA ARG A 122 -10.28 31.08 7.08
C ARG A 122 -10.27 31.81 5.74
N LEU A 123 -11.18 32.76 5.59
CA LEU A 123 -11.23 33.70 4.47
C LEU A 123 -11.26 35.13 5.05
N TYR A 124 -10.30 35.97 4.66
CA TYR A 124 -10.10 37.30 5.27
C TYR A 124 -10.03 37.29 6.81
N GLY A 125 -9.47 36.22 7.39
CA GLY A 125 -9.34 36.06 8.85
C GLY A 125 -10.57 35.45 9.54
N PHE A 126 -11.74 35.46 8.90
CA PHE A 126 -12.97 34.86 9.44
C PHE A 126 -13.02 33.36 9.20
N LYS A 127 -13.52 32.61 10.19
CA LYS A 127 -13.76 31.16 10.05
C LYS A 127 -14.93 30.93 9.10
N ILE A 128 -14.82 29.91 8.25
CA ILE A 128 -15.94 29.47 7.42
C ILE A 128 -16.89 28.62 8.29
N HIS A 129 -18.17 28.99 8.31
CA HIS A 129 -19.19 28.25 9.06
C HIS A 129 -19.53 26.91 8.36
N PRO A 130 -19.73 25.78 9.09
CA PRO A 130 -20.01 24.48 8.48
C PRO A 130 -21.20 24.46 7.50
N MET A 131 -22.22 25.27 7.77
CA MET A 131 -23.40 25.42 6.89
C MET A 131 -23.06 25.88 5.48
N ALA A 132 -21.98 26.67 5.31
CA ALA A 132 -21.57 27.16 4.00
C ALA A 132 -21.23 26.01 3.03
N TYR A 133 -20.65 24.91 3.54
CA TYR A 133 -20.36 23.72 2.73
C TYR A 133 -21.63 23.00 2.27
N GLN A 134 -22.65 22.89 3.15
CA GLN A 134 -23.92 22.26 2.79
C GLN A 134 -24.65 23.05 1.69
N LEU A 135 -24.72 24.38 1.83
CA LEU A 135 -25.31 25.27 0.84
C LEU A 135 -24.57 25.18 -0.50
N GLN A 136 -23.24 25.14 -0.47
CA GLN A 136 -22.42 25.00 -1.68
C GLN A 136 -22.66 23.66 -2.39
N LEU A 137 -22.77 22.55 -1.64
CA LEU A 137 -23.05 21.23 -2.20
C LEU A 137 -24.45 21.18 -2.85
N GLN A 138 -25.47 21.76 -2.21
CA GLN A 138 -26.82 21.86 -2.78
C GLN A 138 -26.86 22.74 -4.04
N ALA A 139 -26.14 23.86 -4.05
CA ALA A 139 -26.05 24.72 -5.23
C ALA A 139 -25.37 23.99 -6.40
N ALA A 140 -24.30 23.22 -6.12
CA ALA A 140 -23.63 22.40 -7.12
C ALA A 140 -24.52 21.29 -7.67
N SER A 141 -25.30 20.61 -6.83
CA SER A 141 -26.25 19.58 -7.29
C SER A 141 -27.39 20.16 -8.12
N ASN A 142 -27.82 21.38 -7.81
CA ASN A 142 -28.90 22.06 -8.52
C ASN A 142 -28.44 22.69 -9.85
N PHE A 143 -27.12 22.77 -10.08
CA PHE A 143 -26.56 23.33 -11.30
C PHE A 143 -26.78 22.36 -12.48
N LYS A 144 -27.74 22.70 -13.36
CA LYS A 144 -27.92 22.02 -14.65
C LYS A 144 -27.03 22.71 -15.69
N SER A 145 -26.08 21.98 -16.26
CA SER A 145 -25.24 22.48 -17.36
C SER A 145 -26.14 23.02 -18.49
N PRO A 146 -25.88 24.23 -19.03
CA PRO A 146 -26.61 24.70 -20.19
C PRO A 146 -26.32 23.77 -21.37
N VAL A 147 -27.38 23.18 -21.94
CA VAL A 147 -27.31 22.36 -23.16
C VAL A 147 -26.71 23.24 -24.25
N LYS A 148 -25.50 22.92 -24.72
CA LYS A 148 -24.90 23.60 -25.87
C LYS A 148 -25.76 23.30 -27.10
N THR A 149 -26.59 24.25 -27.52
CA THR A 149 -27.26 24.19 -28.82
C THR A 149 -26.19 24.40 -29.88
N ILE A 150 -25.76 23.32 -30.54
CA ILE A 150 -24.92 23.38 -31.74
C ILE A 150 -25.79 24.04 -32.82
N ARG A 151 -25.38 25.23 -33.29
CA ARG A 151 -25.87 25.84 -34.52
C ARG A 151 -24.93 25.50 -35.65
#